data_AF-A0A7S4KSU0-F1
#
_entry.id   AF-A0A7S4KSU0-F1
#
_cell.length_a   1.000
_cell.length_b   1.000
_cell.length_c   1.000
_cell.angle_alpha   90.00
_cell.angle_beta   90.00
_cell.angle_gamma   90.00
#
_symmetry.space_group_name_H-M   'P 1'
#
loop_
_entity.id
_entity.type
_entity.pdbx_description
1 polymer ?
#
loop_
_entity_poly.entity_id
_entity_poly.type
_entity_poly.pdbx_seq_one_letter_code
_entity_poly.pdbx_strand_id
1 'polypeptide(L)'
;SATYCAAGTTAASSVGAISVRAGWKIGAIQDTDMRYERAGDQHVGRIASGLPTQHPDFAILPPIFHTTDQESRERVNEIVKLVFPYVSTPRTRAVVEVGLASVIYHEQFLREVMPKNHPLFRTTLFLHSGFVQTLRQHVTIESHGRTATGIPSHVCLLKQMNVLPGEVTQAVTTELTAAVTTTIRQEFQADRVRRSQRGPGEVCNAAGLQCGLSEEMEAAIVKSSEELIQSNKELAQKNKELVQSNKELVQKNKELVLKHKELLEAFPELLQMAGNGTMEWRGSQSGVQTTTTGAESRGPPSAASQDARVSSGNLNDGQGSDNAERERTGGGGANEGAPHEAGGDEANDGIPPS
;
A
#
# COMPACT_ATOMS: atom_id res chain seq x y z
N SER A 1 -1.41 -28.49 -7.17
CA SER A 1 -2.29 -29.17 -8.15
C SER A 1 -3.01 -28.12 -8.97
N ALA A 2 -3.26 -28.36 -10.27
CA ALA A 2 -4.01 -27.42 -11.12
C ALA A 2 -5.41 -27.11 -10.55
N THR A 3 -6.10 -28.13 -10.04
CA THR A 3 -7.42 -27.99 -9.38
C THR A 3 -7.38 -27.02 -8.19
N TYR A 4 -6.28 -27.00 -7.43
CA TYR A 4 -6.12 -26.10 -6.28
C TYR A 4 -5.93 -24.63 -6.70
N CYS A 5 -5.35 -24.38 -7.88
CA CYS A 5 -5.22 -23.03 -8.43
C CYS A 5 -6.50 -22.51 -9.12
N ALA A 6 -7.43 -23.41 -9.45
CA ALA A 6 -8.67 -23.12 -10.17
C ALA A 6 -9.94 -23.15 -9.29
N ALA A 7 -9.89 -23.70 -8.07
CA ALA A 7 -11.04 -23.89 -7.21
C ALA A 7 -11.00 -23.02 -5.94
N GLY A 8 -12.15 -22.91 -5.24
CA GLY A 8 -12.25 -22.28 -3.92
C GLY A 8 -12.35 -20.74 -3.90
N THR A 9 -12.42 -20.09 -5.06
CA THR A 9 -12.62 -18.64 -5.17
C THR A 9 -13.22 -18.29 -6.54
N THR A 10 -14.00 -17.20 -6.61
CA THR A 10 -14.44 -16.58 -7.88
C THR A 10 -13.33 -15.76 -8.53
N ALA A 11 -12.34 -15.30 -7.75
CA ALA A 11 -11.09 -14.72 -8.24
C ALA A 11 -10.05 -15.85 -8.47
N ALA A 12 -10.40 -16.82 -9.31
CA ALA A 12 -9.53 -17.94 -9.67
C ALA A 12 -8.42 -17.50 -10.63
N SER A 13 -7.31 -18.25 -10.67
CA SER A 13 -6.25 -18.01 -11.65
C SER A 13 -6.68 -18.35 -13.08
N SER A 14 -6.15 -17.63 -14.08
CA SER A 14 -6.47 -17.91 -15.48
C SER A 14 -5.94 -19.28 -15.91
N VAL A 15 -6.73 -20.00 -16.72
CA VAL A 15 -6.38 -21.35 -17.19
C VAL A 15 -5.06 -21.34 -17.96
N GLY A 16 -4.76 -20.30 -18.74
CA GLY A 16 -3.48 -20.12 -19.43
C GLY A 16 -2.29 -20.10 -18.47
N ALA A 17 -2.35 -19.30 -17.39
CA ALA A 17 -1.26 -19.22 -16.41
C ALA A 17 -1.10 -20.55 -15.61
N ILE A 18 -2.20 -21.26 -15.35
CA ILE A 18 -2.15 -22.60 -14.74
C ILE A 18 -1.48 -23.61 -15.69
N SER A 19 -1.89 -23.64 -16.96
CA SER A 19 -1.35 -24.55 -17.98
C SER A 19 0.14 -24.31 -18.26
N VAL A 20 0.57 -23.03 -18.36
CA VAL A 20 1.99 -22.66 -18.48
C VAL A 20 2.81 -23.20 -17.31
N ARG A 21 2.34 -23.02 -16.06
CA ARG A 21 3.04 -23.58 -14.88
C ARG A 21 2.94 -25.09 -14.74
N ALA A 22 1.95 -25.72 -15.36
CA ALA A 22 1.83 -27.18 -15.43
C ALA A 22 2.67 -27.80 -16.57
N GLY A 23 3.33 -26.98 -17.41
CA GLY A 23 4.06 -27.44 -18.59
C GLY A 23 3.16 -28.01 -19.69
N TRP A 24 1.87 -27.67 -19.67
CA TRP A 24 0.89 -28.19 -20.62
C TRP A 24 0.92 -27.39 -21.91
N LYS A 25 0.94 -28.09 -23.06
CA LYS A 25 0.71 -27.46 -24.36
C LYS A 25 -0.75 -27.01 -24.43
N ILE A 26 -0.93 -25.70 -24.40
CA ILE A 26 -2.16 -25.05 -24.82
C ILE A 26 -2.30 -25.29 -26.35
N GLY A 27 -3.51 -25.47 -26.86
CA GLY A 27 -3.71 -25.83 -28.28
C GLY A 27 -3.32 -24.68 -29.22
N ALA A 28 -2.91 -24.97 -30.46
CA ALA A 28 -2.33 -23.97 -31.38
C ALA A 28 -3.15 -22.66 -31.58
N ILE A 29 -4.48 -22.75 -31.52
CA ILE A 29 -5.38 -21.57 -31.52
C ILE A 29 -5.23 -20.80 -30.21
N GLN A 30 -5.35 -21.48 -29.07
CA GLN A 30 -5.23 -20.86 -27.75
C GLN A 30 -3.81 -20.37 -27.41
N ASP A 31 -2.74 -20.95 -27.97
CA ASP A 31 -1.37 -20.40 -27.86
C ASP A 31 -1.23 -19.04 -28.59
N THR A 32 -2.13 -18.75 -29.53
CA THR A 32 -2.19 -17.46 -30.25
C THR A 32 -2.96 -16.41 -29.44
N ASP A 33 -4.05 -16.81 -28.77
CA ASP A 33 -4.96 -15.90 -28.07
C ASP A 33 -4.69 -15.74 -26.56
N MET A 34 -4.32 -16.82 -25.84
CA MET A 34 -4.00 -16.77 -24.41
C MET A 34 -2.55 -16.35 -24.17
N ARG A 35 -2.31 -15.04 -24.25
CA ARG A 35 -1.01 -14.42 -23.98
C ARG A 35 -0.49 -14.73 -22.58
N TYR A 36 0.83 -14.89 -22.47
CA TYR A 36 1.51 -14.97 -21.18
C TYR A 36 1.39 -13.65 -20.42
N GLU A 37 0.55 -13.62 -19.40
CA GLU A 37 0.40 -12.47 -18.51
C GLU A 37 1.16 -12.64 -17.20
N ARG A 38 2.14 -11.76 -16.97
CA ARG A 38 3.03 -11.78 -15.81
C ARG A 38 2.25 -11.74 -14.48
N ALA A 39 1.17 -10.97 -14.42
CA ALA A 39 0.32 -10.88 -13.24
C ALA A 39 -0.39 -12.21 -12.94
N GLY A 40 -0.81 -12.95 -13.99
CA GLY A 40 -1.41 -14.27 -13.87
C GLY A 40 -0.42 -15.32 -13.35
N ASP A 41 0.79 -15.36 -13.91
CA ASP A 41 1.85 -16.26 -13.44
C ASP A 41 2.22 -16.01 -11.97
N GLN A 42 2.33 -14.74 -11.57
CA GLN A 42 2.62 -14.35 -10.20
C GLN A 42 1.47 -14.74 -9.25
N HIS A 43 0.22 -14.62 -9.70
CA HIS A 43 -0.96 -15.02 -8.93
C HIS A 43 -1.02 -16.54 -8.74
N VAL A 44 -0.87 -17.34 -9.81
CA VAL A 44 -0.77 -18.82 -9.71
C VAL A 44 0.41 -19.21 -8.80
N GLY A 45 1.54 -18.50 -8.90
CA GLY A 45 2.71 -18.74 -8.05
C GLY A 45 2.45 -18.57 -6.56
N ARG A 46 1.61 -17.61 -6.17
CA ARG A 46 1.19 -17.42 -4.77
C ARG A 46 0.25 -18.53 -4.29
N ILE A 47 -0.72 -18.95 -5.11
CA ILE A 47 -1.60 -20.07 -4.77
C ILE A 47 -0.81 -21.38 -4.72
N ALA A 48 0.11 -21.63 -5.66
CA ALA A 48 0.95 -22.83 -5.69
C ALA A 48 1.87 -22.96 -4.45
N SER A 49 2.26 -21.83 -3.84
CA SER A 49 2.98 -21.77 -2.55
C SER A 49 2.07 -21.94 -1.32
N GLY A 50 0.78 -22.21 -1.51
CA GLY A 50 -0.17 -22.46 -0.41
C GLY A 50 -0.68 -21.22 0.32
N LEU A 51 -0.53 -20.02 -0.25
CA LEU A 51 -0.96 -18.79 0.43
C LEU A 51 -2.50 -18.67 0.50
N PRO A 52 -3.07 -18.19 1.62
CA PRO A 52 -4.51 -18.18 1.88
C PRO A 52 -5.26 -17.17 0.99
N THR A 53 -5.94 -17.63 -0.05
CA THR A 53 -6.57 -16.81 -1.12
C THR A 53 -7.63 -15.80 -0.64
N GLN A 54 -8.10 -15.89 0.60
CA GLN A 54 -9.12 -15.03 1.19
C GLN A 54 -8.62 -14.22 2.41
N HIS A 55 -7.30 -14.15 2.63
CA HIS A 55 -6.68 -13.42 3.76
C HIS A 55 -5.65 -12.37 3.28
N PRO A 56 -5.45 -11.23 3.99
CA PRO A 56 -4.42 -10.25 3.65
C PRO A 56 -2.99 -10.83 3.53
N ASP A 57 -2.69 -11.91 4.26
CA ASP A 57 -1.39 -12.60 4.19
C ASP A 57 -1.13 -13.26 2.83
N PHE A 58 -2.13 -13.35 1.93
CA PHE A 58 -1.86 -13.64 0.53
C PHE A 58 -0.87 -12.65 -0.10
N ALA A 59 -0.76 -11.43 0.45
CA ALA A 59 0.21 -10.42 0.06
C ALA A 59 1.53 -10.43 0.86
N ILE A 60 1.79 -11.47 1.67
CA ILE A 60 3.06 -11.59 2.41
C ILE A 60 4.26 -11.67 1.45
N LEU A 61 5.43 -11.24 1.93
CA LEU A 61 6.70 -11.30 1.21
C LEU A 61 7.60 -12.37 1.82
N PRO A 62 8.45 -13.03 1.03
CA PRO A 62 9.39 -14.01 1.56
C PRO A 62 10.43 -13.32 2.46
N PRO A 63 10.92 -14.01 3.52
CA PRO A 63 12.05 -13.57 4.31
C PRO A 63 13.27 -13.26 3.44
N ILE A 64 13.97 -12.17 3.76
CA ILE A 64 15.23 -11.77 3.12
C ILE A 64 16.23 -11.32 4.17
N PHE A 65 17.51 -11.26 3.78
CA PHE A 65 18.49 -10.46 4.50
C PHE A 65 18.33 -8.97 4.15
N HIS A 66 18.21 -8.14 5.18
CA HIS A 66 18.29 -6.69 5.11
C HIS A 66 19.38 -6.21 6.07
N THR A 67 20.26 -5.35 5.57
CA THR A 67 21.47 -4.88 6.28
C THR A 67 21.62 -3.38 6.03
N THR A 68 21.69 -2.60 7.11
CA THR A 68 21.86 -1.14 7.08
C THR A 68 23.29 -0.71 6.74
N ASP A 69 24.25 -1.56 7.07
CA ASP A 69 25.69 -1.30 7.03
C ASP A 69 26.43 -2.32 6.16
N GLN A 70 27.54 -1.88 5.58
CA GLN A 70 28.35 -2.68 4.65
C GLN A 70 28.97 -3.90 5.35
N GLU A 71 29.46 -3.76 6.58
CA GLU A 71 30.06 -4.87 7.31
C GLU A 71 29.07 -6.02 7.54
N SER A 72 27.82 -5.73 7.91
CA SER A 72 26.78 -6.75 8.06
C SER A 72 26.45 -7.42 6.73
N ARG A 73 26.45 -6.67 5.61
CA ARG A 73 26.30 -7.26 4.27
C ARG A 73 27.48 -8.18 3.94
N GLU A 74 28.69 -7.83 4.34
CA GLU A 74 29.89 -8.66 4.17
C GLU A 74 29.86 -9.92 5.04
N ARG A 75 29.52 -9.81 6.33
CA ARG A 75 29.30 -10.96 7.25
C ARG A 75 28.25 -11.93 6.69
N VAL A 76 27.11 -11.42 6.20
CA VAL A 76 26.09 -12.24 5.51
C VAL A 76 26.67 -12.87 4.23
N ASN A 77 27.44 -12.11 3.45
CA ASN A 77 28.03 -12.59 2.20
C ASN A 77 29.05 -13.71 2.40
N GLU A 78 29.83 -13.68 3.48
CA GLU A 78 30.78 -14.72 3.87
C GLU A 78 30.07 -16.00 4.31
N ILE A 79 29.08 -15.90 5.21
CA ILE A 79 28.34 -17.09 5.67
C ILE A 79 27.59 -17.73 4.49
N VAL A 80 27.02 -16.94 3.56
CA VAL A 80 26.41 -17.45 2.32
C VAL A 80 27.44 -18.19 1.45
N LYS A 81 28.69 -17.69 1.31
CA LYS A 81 29.77 -18.40 0.60
C LYS A 81 30.16 -19.71 1.30
N LEU A 82 30.21 -19.75 2.63
CA LEU A 82 30.56 -20.94 3.40
C LEU A 82 29.47 -22.02 3.37
N VAL A 83 28.19 -21.64 3.36
CA VAL A 83 27.06 -22.58 3.27
C VAL A 83 26.84 -23.05 1.82
N PHE A 84 27.10 -22.19 0.82
CA PHE A 84 26.88 -22.48 -0.60
C PHE A 84 28.10 -22.16 -1.49
N PRO A 85 29.25 -22.85 -1.32
CA PRO A 85 30.52 -22.50 -1.98
C PRO A 85 30.49 -22.58 -3.52
N TYR A 86 29.59 -23.38 -4.10
CA TYR A 86 29.46 -23.57 -5.55
C TYR A 86 28.51 -22.57 -6.23
N VAL A 87 27.95 -21.60 -5.50
CA VAL A 87 26.99 -20.62 -6.07
C VAL A 87 27.72 -19.42 -6.67
N SER A 88 27.97 -19.50 -7.98
CA SER A 88 28.71 -18.49 -8.75
C SER A 88 27.83 -17.38 -9.37
N THR A 89 26.59 -17.68 -9.79
CA THR A 89 25.78 -16.70 -10.54
C THR A 89 24.96 -15.77 -9.61
N PRO A 90 24.78 -14.47 -9.95
CA PRO A 90 23.95 -13.56 -9.15
C PRO A 90 22.48 -14.01 -9.02
N ARG A 91 21.91 -14.66 -10.04
CA ARG A 91 20.53 -15.18 -10.01
C ARG A 91 20.41 -16.35 -9.04
N THR A 92 21.34 -17.30 -9.11
CA THR A 92 21.40 -18.44 -8.16
C THR A 92 21.65 -17.92 -6.74
N ARG A 93 22.52 -16.91 -6.57
CA ARG A 93 22.79 -16.26 -5.29
C ARG A 93 21.51 -15.68 -4.65
N ALA A 94 20.71 -14.93 -5.41
CA ALA A 94 19.46 -14.37 -4.91
C ALA A 94 18.48 -15.46 -4.43
N VAL A 95 18.40 -16.60 -5.14
CA VAL A 95 17.53 -17.73 -4.73
C VAL A 95 18.04 -18.38 -3.44
N VAL A 96 19.34 -18.61 -3.27
CA VAL A 96 19.87 -19.18 -2.01
C VAL A 96 19.89 -18.17 -0.85
N GLU A 97 20.05 -16.86 -1.10
CA GLU A 97 19.90 -15.84 -0.06
C GLU A 97 18.46 -15.82 0.50
N VAL A 98 17.43 -15.87 -0.36
CA VAL A 98 16.01 -15.98 0.06
C VAL A 98 15.73 -17.33 0.76
N GLY A 99 16.23 -18.44 0.21
CA GLY A 99 16.05 -19.77 0.81
C GLY A 99 16.70 -19.88 2.20
N LEU A 100 17.91 -19.33 2.35
CA LEU A 100 18.63 -19.31 3.63
C LEU A 100 17.91 -18.44 4.67
N ALA A 101 17.50 -17.22 4.29
CA ALA A 101 16.70 -16.35 5.15
C ALA A 101 15.40 -17.03 5.59
N SER A 102 14.75 -17.79 4.70
CA SER A 102 13.52 -18.54 5.02
C SER A 102 13.76 -19.68 6.01
N VAL A 103 14.85 -20.45 5.86
CA VAL A 103 15.24 -21.51 6.82
C VAL A 103 15.54 -20.92 8.21
N ILE A 104 16.13 -19.73 8.26
CA ILE A 104 16.50 -19.06 9.53
C ILE A 104 15.28 -18.40 10.18
N TYR A 105 14.36 -17.82 9.40
CA TYR A 105 13.10 -17.28 9.88
C TYR A 105 12.24 -18.38 10.55
N HIS A 106 12.18 -19.56 9.96
CA HIS A 106 11.43 -20.72 10.48
C HIS A 106 12.26 -21.64 11.40
N GLU A 107 13.46 -21.24 11.83
CA GLU A 107 14.42 -22.10 12.54
C GLU A 107 13.85 -22.77 13.80
N GLN A 108 13.05 -22.04 14.58
CA GLN A 108 12.38 -22.57 15.77
C GLN A 108 11.34 -23.65 15.40
N PHE A 109 10.40 -23.34 14.51
CA PHE A 109 9.39 -24.28 14.01
C PHE A 109 10.04 -25.56 13.43
N LEU A 110 11.14 -25.40 12.70
CA LEU A 110 11.90 -26.52 12.16
C LEU A 110 12.47 -27.44 13.26
N ARG A 111 12.93 -26.90 14.41
CA ARG A 111 13.37 -27.70 15.57
C ARG A 111 12.23 -28.34 16.35
N GLU A 112 11.05 -27.73 16.35
CA GLU A 112 9.85 -28.25 17.04
C GLU A 112 9.21 -29.40 16.26
N VAL A 113 9.19 -29.32 14.92
CA VAL A 113 8.50 -30.29 14.05
C VAL A 113 9.41 -31.42 13.54
N MET A 114 10.70 -31.18 13.28
CA MET A 114 11.57 -32.23 12.72
C MET A 114 12.34 -33.03 13.78
N PRO A 115 12.63 -34.32 13.53
CA PRO A 115 13.47 -35.12 14.43
C PRO A 115 14.84 -34.48 14.66
N LYS A 116 15.36 -34.56 15.90
CA LYS A 116 16.66 -33.98 16.29
C LYS A 116 17.84 -34.45 15.42
N ASN A 117 17.73 -35.65 14.85
CA ASN A 117 18.76 -36.25 13.97
C ASN A 117 18.56 -35.92 12.47
N HIS A 118 17.63 -35.02 12.11
CA HIS A 118 17.31 -34.70 10.72
C HIS A 118 18.53 -34.10 9.98
N PRO A 119 18.81 -34.50 8.71
CA PRO A 119 20.01 -34.05 7.98
C PRO A 119 20.19 -32.53 7.88
N LEU A 120 19.12 -31.73 7.93
CA LEU A 120 19.23 -30.27 7.93
C LEU A 120 20.11 -29.75 9.09
N PHE A 121 19.96 -30.33 10.29
CA PHE A 121 20.75 -29.94 11.47
C PHE A 121 22.22 -30.40 11.40
N ARG A 122 22.58 -31.18 10.38
CA ARG A 122 23.96 -31.58 10.06
C ARG A 122 24.57 -30.76 8.92
N THR A 123 23.90 -29.71 8.45
CA THR A 123 24.45 -28.78 7.44
C THR A 123 25.35 -27.72 8.08
N THR A 124 26.25 -27.13 7.29
CA THR A 124 27.19 -26.08 7.70
C THR A 124 26.56 -24.96 8.52
N LEU A 125 25.32 -24.57 8.18
CA LEU A 125 24.53 -23.53 8.86
C LEU A 125 24.23 -23.84 10.33
N PHE A 126 23.93 -25.10 10.63
CA PHE A 126 23.51 -25.53 11.97
C PHE A 126 24.65 -26.13 12.81
N LEU A 127 25.73 -26.57 12.16
CA LEU A 127 26.94 -27.06 12.83
C LEU A 127 27.83 -25.92 13.37
N HIS A 128 27.88 -24.77 12.70
CA HIS A 128 28.68 -23.64 13.16
C HIS A 128 27.92 -22.82 14.22
N SER A 129 28.40 -22.87 15.46
CA SER A 129 27.90 -22.07 16.57
C SER A 129 27.91 -20.58 16.21
N GLY A 130 26.74 -19.93 16.31
CA GLY A 130 26.57 -18.50 16.07
C GLY A 130 26.06 -18.12 14.68
N PHE A 131 26.23 -18.93 13.63
CA PHE A 131 25.80 -18.56 12.26
C PHE A 131 24.29 -18.22 12.18
N VAL A 132 23.45 -19.05 12.79
CA VAL A 132 22.00 -18.80 12.89
C VAL A 132 21.72 -17.50 13.67
N GLN A 133 22.38 -17.28 14.81
CA GLN A 133 22.21 -16.08 15.63
C GLN A 133 22.57 -14.79 14.88
N THR A 134 23.76 -14.76 14.25
CA THR A 134 24.25 -13.60 13.48
C THR A 134 23.33 -13.31 12.29
N LEU A 135 22.98 -14.32 11.49
CA LEU A 135 22.13 -14.11 10.33
C LEU A 135 20.69 -13.71 10.73
N ARG A 136 20.14 -14.24 11.82
CA ARG A 136 18.79 -13.93 12.31
C ARG A 136 18.59 -12.45 12.67
N GLN A 137 19.65 -11.73 13.05
CA GLN A 137 19.60 -10.28 13.28
C GLN A 137 19.31 -9.47 12.00
N HIS A 138 19.53 -10.07 10.83
CA HIS A 138 19.34 -9.42 9.53
C HIS A 138 18.16 -9.99 8.73
N VAL A 139 17.40 -10.96 9.26
CA VAL A 139 16.25 -11.57 8.57
C VAL A 139 14.98 -10.77 8.81
N THR A 140 14.33 -10.31 7.73
CA THR A 140 13.06 -9.56 7.78
C THR A 140 12.07 -10.04 6.71
N ILE A 141 10.78 -9.92 7.03
CA ILE A 141 9.64 -10.15 6.13
C ILE A 141 9.04 -8.84 5.57
N GLU A 142 9.51 -7.69 6.04
CA GLU A 142 8.99 -6.37 5.69
C GLU A 142 9.29 -5.99 4.23
N SER A 143 8.63 -4.96 3.71
CA SER A 143 8.77 -4.57 2.31
C SER A 143 10.20 -4.14 1.96
N HIS A 144 10.78 -3.16 2.67
CA HIS A 144 12.05 -2.52 2.32
C HIS A 144 12.12 -2.15 0.82
N GLY A 145 11.09 -1.46 0.34
CA GLY A 145 10.92 -1.08 -1.07
C GLY A 145 10.39 -2.19 -1.99
N ARG A 146 10.26 -3.45 -1.53
CA ARG A 146 9.67 -4.55 -2.31
C ARG A 146 8.15 -4.46 -2.33
N THR A 147 7.56 -4.56 -3.52
CA THR A 147 6.09 -4.64 -3.72
C THR A 147 5.65 -6.09 -3.93
N ALA A 148 4.58 -6.51 -3.25
CA ALA A 148 3.95 -7.81 -3.47
C ALA A 148 3.21 -7.83 -4.83
N THR A 149 3.53 -8.80 -5.68
CA THR A 149 2.97 -8.95 -7.04
C THR A 149 2.04 -10.16 -7.14
N GLY A 150 1.16 -10.21 -8.15
CA GLY A 150 0.15 -11.27 -8.30
C GLY A 150 -0.98 -11.20 -7.26
N ILE A 151 -1.28 -10.01 -6.73
CA ILE A 151 -2.29 -9.78 -5.70
C ILE A 151 -3.64 -9.43 -6.35
N PRO A 152 -4.72 -10.18 -6.06
CA PRO A 152 -6.05 -9.86 -6.58
C PRO A 152 -6.67 -8.69 -5.80
N SER A 153 -7.60 -7.97 -6.44
CA SER A 153 -8.20 -6.74 -5.89
C SER A 153 -8.84 -6.91 -4.52
N HIS A 154 -9.49 -8.05 -4.25
CA HIS A 154 -10.11 -8.31 -2.94
C HIS A 154 -9.09 -8.44 -1.81
N VAL A 155 -7.88 -8.95 -2.06
CA VAL A 155 -6.80 -9.00 -1.06
C VAL A 155 -6.27 -7.59 -0.77
N CYS A 156 -6.19 -6.72 -1.77
CA CYS A 156 -5.82 -5.31 -1.55
C CYS A 156 -6.85 -4.61 -0.65
N LEU A 157 -8.14 -4.80 -0.92
CA LEU A 157 -9.23 -4.24 -0.10
C LEU A 157 -9.23 -4.80 1.32
N LEU A 158 -9.13 -6.13 1.49
CA LEU A 158 -9.04 -6.77 2.82
C LEU A 158 -7.83 -6.26 3.62
N LYS A 159 -6.68 -6.02 2.96
CA LYS A 159 -5.50 -5.46 3.62
C LYS A 159 -5.74 -4.03 4.10
N GLN A 160 -6.45 -3.20 3.34
CA GLN A 160 -6.85 -1.86 3.78
C GLN A 160 -7.86 -1.93 4.95
N MET A 161 -8.87 -2.79 4.84
CA MET A 161 -9.90 -2.97 5.88
C MET A 161 -9.32 -3.41 7.23
N ASN A 162 -8.24 -4.20 7.25
CA ASN A 162 -7.57 -4.62 8.48
C ASN A 162 -6.74 -3.50 9.17
N VAL A 163 -6.43 -2.39 8.48
CA VAL A 163 -5.67 -1.27 9.06
C VAL A 163 -6.60 -0.28 9.79
N LEU A 164 -7.79 -0.04 9.23
CA LEU A 164 -8.77 0.94 9.75
C LEU A 164 -9.08 0.81 11.26
N PRO A 165 -9.24 -0.40 11.87
CA PRO A 165 -9.52 -0.50 13.30
C PRO A 165 -8.39 0.04 14.18
N GLY A 166 -7.13 -0.11 13.73
CA GLY A 166 -5.96 0.42 14.43
C GLY A 166 -5.91 1.95 14.36
N GLU A 167 -6.06 2.50 13.16
CA GLU A 167 -6.09 3.96 12.93
C GLU A 167 -7.22 4.64 13.71
N VAL A 168 -8.44 4.08 13.67
CA VAL A 168 -9.59 4.60 14.42
C VAL A 168 -9.38 4.51 15.92
N THR A 169 -8.86 3.38 16.43
CA THR A 169 -8.58 3.23 17.87
C THR A 169 -7.50 4.21 18.34
N GLN A 170 -6.46 4.42 17.54
CA GLN A 170 -5.37 5.35 17.85
C GLN A 170 -5.84 6.81 17.81
N ALA A 171 -6.64 7.20 16.81
CA ALA A 171 -7.23 8.53 16.71
C ALA A 171 -8.14 8.83 17.91
N VAL A 172 -9.10 7.95 18.21
CA VAL A 172 -10.00 8.09 19.37
C VAL A 172 -9.21 8.16 20.67
N THR A 173 -8.20 7.32 20.86
CA THR A 173 -7.37 7.33 22.09
C THR A 173 -6.59 8.65 22.23
N THR A 174 -6.12 9.21 21.12
CA THR A 174 -5.35 10.47 21.12
C THR A 174 -6.25 11.66 21.41
N GLU A 175 -7.44 11.73 20.80
CA GLU A 175 -8.45 12.77 21.12
C GLU A 175 -8.93 12.67 22.57
N LEU A 176 -9.24 11.47 23.08
CA LEU A 176 -9.68 11.28 24.47
C LEU A 176 -8.59 11.73 25.46
N THR A 177 -7.33 11.38 25.18
CA THR A 177 -6.19 11.78 26.01
C THR A 177 -5.99 13.29 25.99
N ALA A 178 -6.09 13.93 24.81
CA ALA A 178 -5.97 15.37 24.66
C ALA A 178 -7.10 16.13 25.38
N ALA A 179 -8.34 15.65 25.27
CA ALA A 179 -9.50 16.21 25.97
C ALA A 179 -9.32 16.13 27.49
N VAL A 180 -9.11 14.92 28.04
CA VAL A 180 -8.93 14.68 29.48
C VAL A 180 -7.76 15.50 30.05
N THR A 181 -6.62 15.55 29.35
CA THR A 181 -5.46 16.36 29.78
C THR A 181 -5.77 17.86 29.77
N THR A 182 -6.64 18.32 28.87
CA THR A 182 -7.07 19.73 28.80
C THR A 182 -8.02 20.07 29.94
N THR A 183 -9.03 19.24 30.22
CA THR A 183 -9.95 19.41 31.35
C THR A 183 -9.20 19.44 32.69
N ILE A 184 -8.28 18.48 32.91
CA ILE A 184 -7.46 18.43 34.13
C ILE A 184 -6.61 19.71 34.26
N ARG A 185 -6.00 20.20 33.17
CA ARG A 185 -5.23 21.45 33.19
C ARG A 185 -6.11 22.67 33.52
N GLN A 186 -7.34 22.72 33.00
CA GLN A 186 -8.28 23.81 33.26
C GLN A 186 -8.72 23.84 34.73
N GLU A 187 -9.08 22.69 35.31
CA GLU A 187 -9.43 22.63 36.74
C GLU A 187 -8.25 22.97 37.66
N PHE A 188 -7.03 22.48 37.37
CA PHE A 188 -5.83 22.87 38.13
C PHE A 188 -5.54 24.38 38.05
N GLN A 189 -5.91 25.06 36.95
CA GLN A 189 -5.79 26.51 36.82
C GLN A 189 -6.91 27.24 37.57
N ALA A 190 -8.15 26.78 37.45
CA ALA A 190 -9.30 27.34 38.16
C ALA A 190 -9.10 27.27 39.68
N ASP A 191 -8.72 26.10 40.22
CA ASP A 191 -8.47 25.93 41.65
C ASP A 191 -7.27 26.75 42.15
N ARG A 192 -6.23 26.97 41.32
CA ARG A 192 -5.16 27.93 41.64
C ARG A 192 -5.69 29.36 41.80
N VAL A 193 -6.62 29.79 40.95
CA VAL A 193 -7.25 31.11 41.04
C VAL A 193 -8.14 31.20 42.29
N ARG A 194 -8.96 30.18 42.57
CA ARG A 194 -9.79 30.10 43.79
C ARG A 194 -8.94 30.20 45.07
N ARG A 195 -7.79 29.53 45.12
CA ARG A 195 -6.82 29.63 46.24
C ARG A 195 -6.18 31.01 46.33
N SER A 196 -5.88 31.66 45.20
CA SER A 196 -5.30 33.00 45.16
C SER A 196 -6.26 34.13 45.58
N GLN A 197 -7.56 33.86 45.66
CA GLN A 197 -8.59 34.82 46.11
C GLN A 197 -8.96 34.65 47.59
N ARG A 198 -8.45 33.61 48.28
CA ARG A 198 -8.75 33.38 49.70
C ARG A 198 -7.79 34.19 50.58
N GLY A 199 -8.33 35.00 51.49
CA GLY A 199 -7.56 35.94 52.30
C GLY A 199 -6.64 35.28 53.33
N PRO A 200 -5.58 35.98 53.80
CA PRO A 200 -4.62 35.44 54.76
C PRO A 200 -5.22 35.32 56.16
N GLY A 201 -5.91 34.19 56.42
CA GLY A 201 -6.48 33.87 57.73
C GLY A 201 -7.21 32.52 57.82
N GLU A 202 -7.88 32.09 56.74
CA GLU A 202 -8.65 30.84 56.76
C GLU A 202 -7.78 29.59 56.52
N VAL A 203 -7.21 29.06 57.59
CA VAL A 203 -6.57 27.74 57.58
C VAL A 203 -7.66 26.67 57.56
N CYS A 204 -8.08 26.24 56.37
CA CYS A 204 -9.10 25.19 56.22
C CYS A 204 -8.59 23.85 56.77
N ASN A 205 -9.27 23.33 57.81
CA ASN A 205 -9.04 22.02 58.39
C ASN A 205 -9.03 20.94 57.27
N ALA A 206 -8.09 19.99 57.31
CA ALA A 206 -7.88 19.01 56.24
C ALA A 206 -9.16 18.25 55.82
N ALA A 207 -10.07 17.98 56.76
CA ALA A 207 -11.36 17.33 56.48
C ALA A 207 -12.29 18.16 55.57
N GLY A 208 -12.28 19.49 55.67
CA GLY A 208 -13.11 20.38 54.83
C GLY A 208 -12.59 20.50 53.40
N LEU A 209 -11.28 20.39 53.21
CA LEU A 209 -10.68 20.21 51.88
C LEU A 209 -11.09 18.87 51.25
N GLN A 210 -11.32 17.84 52.06
CA GLN A 210 -11.56 16.47 51.60
C GLN A 210 -13.01 16.22 51.15
N CYS A 211 -14.02 16.93 51.68
CA CYS A 211 -15.40 16.81 51.19
C CYS A 211 -15.65 17.64 49.91
N GLY A 212 -15.27 18.92 49.90
CA GLY A 212 -15.53 19.82 48.76
C GLY A 212 -14.84 19.38 47.46
N LEU A 213 -13.62 18.84 47.55
CA LEU A 213 -12.92 18.28 46.39
C LEU A 213 -13.53 16.95 45.89
N SER A 214 -14.33 16.24 46.69
CA SER A 214 -15.06 15.05 46.24
C SER A 214 -16.31 15.46 45.49
N GLU A 215 -17.19 16.27 46.10
CA GLU A 215 -18.49 16.65 45.52
C GLU A 215 -18.33 17.45 44.21
N GLU A 216 -17.38 18.40 44.14
CA GLU A 216 -17.15 19.15 42.89
C GLU A 216 -16.54 18.28 41.77
N MET A 217 -15.62 17.36 42.11
CA MET A 217 -15.03 16.48 41.10
C MET A 217 -16.01 15.39 40.64
N GLU A 218 -16.85 14.87 41.53
CA GLU A 218 -17.97 14.00 41.17
C GLU A 218 -18.96 14.72 40.25
N ALA A 219 -19.34 15.97 40.54
CA ALA A 219 -20.20 16.76 39.65
C ALA A 219 -19.57 17.00 38.26
N ALA A 220 -18.27 17.28 38.19
CA ALA A 220 -17.55 17.45 36.93
C ALA A 220 -17.46 16.13 36.12
N ILE A 221 -17.20 15.00 36.80
CA ILE A 221 -17.18 13.66 36.20
C ILE A 221 -18.58 13.29 35.68
N VAL A 222 -19.63 13.55 36.46
CA VAL A 222 -21.02 13.30 36.05
C VAL A 222 -21.34 14.10 34.79
N LYS A 223 -21.11 15.41 34.77
CA LYS A 223 -21.37 16.27 33.59
C LYS A 223 -20.60 15.81 32.35
N SER A 224 -19.32 15.47 32.49
CA SER A 224 -18.53 14.93 31.37
C SER A 224 -19.05 13.57 30.89
N SER A 225 -19.53 12.72 31.80
CA SER A 225 -20.19 11.46 31.44
C SER A 225 -21.51 11.67 30.71
N GLU A 226 -22.30 12.68 31.06
CA GLU A 226 -23.55 13.04 30.36
C GLU A 226 -23.27 13.54 28.94
N GLU A 227 -22.26 14.38 28.75
CA GLU A 227 -21.80 14.86 27.44
C GLU A 227 -21.31 13.69 26.55
N LEU A 228 -20.53 12.75 27.12
CA LEU A 228 -20.12 11.53 26.43
C LEU A 228 -21.30 10.60 26.11
N ILE A 229 -22.26 10.45 27.02
CA ILE A 229 -23.50 9.68 26.79
C ILE A 229 -24.32 10.32 25.65
N GLN A 230 -24.39 11.64 25.58
CA GLN A 230 -25.10 12.35 24.53
C GLN A 230 -24.41 12.21 23.15
N SER A 231 -23.09 12.38 23.09
CA SER A 231 -22.30 12.14 21.87
C SER A 231 -22.45 10.69 21.36
N ASN A 232 -22.43 9.71 22.27
CA ASN A 232 -22.66 8.31 21.92
C ASN A 232 -24.09 8.03 21.40
N LYS A 233 -25.13 8.74 21.87
CA LYS A 233 -26.48 8.65 21.28
C LYS A 233 -26.50 9.19 19.84
N GLU A 234 -25.80 10.28 19.56
CA GLU A 234 -25.71 10.84 18.21
C GLU A 234 -24.94 9.93 17.25
N LEU A 235 -23.84 9.32 17.69
CA LEU A 235 -23.11 8.31 16.92
C LEU A 235 -23.98 7.07 16.67
N ALA A 236 -24.72 6.59 17.68
CA ALA A 236 -25.68 5.49 17.53
C ALA A 236 -26.83 5.84 16.56
N GLN A 237 -27.23 7.10 16.48
CA GLN A 237 -28.24 7.57 15.53
C GLN A 237 -27.70 7.64 14.09
N LYS A 238 -26.54 8.27 13.88
CA LYS A 238 -25.83 8.31 12.59
C LYS A 238 -25.54 6.89 12.06
N ASN A 239 -25.20 5.95 12.94
CA ASN A 239 -25.02 4.54 12.57
C ASN A 239 -26.32 3.85 12.11
N LYS A 240 -27.50 4.18 12.67
CA LYS A 240 -28.79 3.68 12.15
C LYS A 240 -29.07 4.21 10.75
N GLU A 241 -28.77 5.49 10.51
CA GLU A 241 -28.96 6.15 9.22
C GLU A 241 -28.04 5.55 8.14
N LEU A 242 -26.77 5.29 8.47
CA LEU A 242 -25.84 4.56 7.60
C LEU A 242 -26.31 3.11 7.33
N VAL A 243 -26.79 2.38 8.35
CA VAL A 243 -27.36 1.05 8.18
C VAL A 243 -28.61 1.07 7.30
N GLN A 244 -29.43 2.12 7.37
CA GLN A 244 -30.61 2.27 6.51
C GLN A 244 -30.22 2.57 5.06
N SER A 245 -29.31 3.53 4.82
CA SER A 245 -28.76 3.83 3.49
C SER A 245 -28.12 2.59 2.84
N ASN A 246 -27.39 1.78 3.61
CA ASN A 246 -26.81 0.53 3.12
C ASN A 246 -27.86 -0.51 2.71
N LYS A 247 -29.04 -0.59 3.37
CA LYS A 247 -30.14 -1.44 2.90
C LYS A 247 -30.69 -0.97 1.56
N GLU A 248 -30.82 0.34 1.35
CA GLU A 248 -31.29 0.91 0.09
C GLU A 248 -30.30 0.67 -1.05
N LEU A 249 -28.99 0.76 -0.79
CA LEU A 249 -27.94 0.40 -1.76
C LEU A 249 -27.99 -1.10 -2.10
N VAL A 250 -28.16 -1.98 -1.10
CA VAL A 250 -28.35 -3.42 -1.33
C VAL A 250 -29.61 -3.70 -2.17
N GLN A 251 -30.69 -2.96 -1.95
CA GLN A 251 -31.92 -3.10 -2.72
C GLN A 251 -31.74 -2.63 -4.18
N LYS A 252 -31.14 -1.44 -4.40
CA LYS A 252 -30.79 -0.94 -5.75
C LYS A 252 -29.85 -1.91 -6.49
N ASN A 253 -28.91 -2.54 -5.79
CA ASN A 253 -28.04 -3.56 -6.39
C ASN A 253 -28.79 -4.82 -6.80
N LYS A 254 -29.81 -5.28 -6.05
CA LYS A 254 -30.69 -6.38 -6.50
C LYS A 254 -31.46 -6.00 -7.77
N GLU A 255 -31.99 -4.78 -7.84
CA GLU A 255 -32.71 -4.29 -9.02
C GLU A 255 -31.80 -4.18 -10.25
N LEU A 256 -30.54 -3.78 -10.08
CA LEU A 256 -29.53 -3.79 -11.16
C LEU A 256 -29.20 -5.22 -11.61
N VAL A 257 -29.07 -6.18 -10.70
CA VAL A 257 -28.85 -7.60 -11.04
C VAL A 257 -30.05 -8.20 -11.79
N LEU A 258 -31.28 -7.85 -11.38
CA LEU A 258 -32.49 -8.27 -12.10
C LEU A 258 -32.55 -7.67 -13.51
N LYS A 259 -32.31 -6.35 -13.66
CA LYS A 259 -32.25 -5.71 -14.98
C LYS A 259 -31.14 -6.26 -15.87
N HIS A 260 -30.01 -6.66 -15.29
CA HIS A 260 -28.94 -7.32 -16.04
C HIS A 260 -29.35 -8.72 -16.52
N LYS A 261 -30.09 -9.48 -15.70
CA LYS A 261 -30.68 -10.77 -16.10
C LYS A 261 -31.74 -10.58 -17.19
N GLU A 262 -32.64 -9.60 -17.06
CA GLU A 262 -33.63 -9.23 -18.08
C GLU A 262 -32.95 -8.84 -19.41
N LEU A 263 -31.84 -8.10 -19.37
CA LEU A 263 -31.05 -7.75 -20.57
C LEU A 263 -30.45 -8.99 -21.26
N LEU A 264 -29.93 -9.95 -20.48
CA LEU A 264 -29.39 -11.22 -21.00
C LEU A 264 -30.50 -12.11 -21.60
N GLU A 265 -31.70 -12.06 -21.04
CA GLU A 265 -32.88 -12.79 -21.53
C GLU A 265 -33.53 -12.11 -22.76
N ALA A 266 -33.44 -10.79 -22.87
CA ALA A 266 -33.95 -10.02 -24.01
C ALA A 266 -33.05 -10.05 -25.26
N PHE A 267 -31.74 -10.29 -25.10
CA PHE A 267 -30.78 -10.30 -26.21
C PHE A 267 -29.97 -11.63 -26.30
N PRO A 268 -30.62 -12.79 -26.50
CA PRO A 268 -29.91 -14.06 -26.68
C PRO A 268 -28.99 -14.07 -27.92
N GLU A 269 -29.30 -13.25 -28.93
CA GLU A 269 -28.45 -13.07 -30.12
C GLU A 269 -27.10 -12.41 -29.79
N LEU A 270 -27.00 -11.53 -28.78
CA LEU A 270 -25.71 -10.96 -28.38
C LEU A 270 -24.78 -12.02 -27.77
N LEU A 271 -25.32 -13.01 -27.06
CA LEU A 271 -24.56 -14.15 -26.57
C LEU A 271 -24.13 -15.08 -27.72
N GLN A 272 -24.96 -15.27 -28.75
CA GLN A 272 -24.57 -16.02 -29.96
C GLN A 272 -23.50 -15.30 -30.79
N MET A 273 -23.60 -13.98 -30.98
CA MET A 273 -22.59 -13.18 -31.70
C MET A 273 -21.28 -13.03 -30.92
N ALA A 274 -21.32 -13.07 -29.58
CA ALA A 274 -20.11 -13.13 -28.75
C ALA A 274 -19.44 -14.51 -28.78
N GLY A 275 -20.21 -15.60 -28.94
CA GLY A 275 -19.70 -16.96 -29.07
C GLY A 275 -19.12 -17.28 -30.46
N ASN A 276 -19.77 -16.81 -31.52
CA ASN A 276 -19.33 -16.98 -32.90
C ASN A 276 -18.55 -15.73 -33.36
N GLY A 277 -17.23 -15.73 -33.14
CA GLY A 277 -16.35 -14.56 -33.29
C GLY A 277 -16.17 -14.01 -34.71
N THR A 278 -17.21 -13.39 -35.28
CA THR A 278 -17.17 -12.64 -36.55
C THR A 278 -17.97 -11.33 -36.46
N MET A 279 -17.28 -10.21 -36.22
CA MET A 279 -17.84 -8.88 -36.48
C MET A 279 -17.41 -8.38 -37.86
N GLU A 280 -18.29 -8.46 -38.86
CA GLU A 280 -18.27 -7.52 -39.99
C GLU A 280 -19.20 -6.33 -39.68
N TRP A 281 -18.63 -5.15 -39.47
CA TRP A 281 -19.40 -3.92 -39.28
C TRP A 281 -19.88 -3.38 -40.63
N ARG A 282 -20.92 -4.01 -41.20
CA ARG A 282 -21.47 -3.66 -42.51
C ARG A 282 -22.37 -2.42 -42.44
N GLY A 283 -21.74 -1.24 -42.41
CA GLY A 283 -22.43 0.05 -42.41
C GLY A 283 -23.31 0.24 -43.64
N SER A 284 -24.63 0.25 -43.44
CA SER A 284 -25.61 0.42 -44.53
C SER A 284 -25.67 1.86 -45.01
N GLN A 285 -25.00 2.17 -46.13
CA GLN A 285 -25.21 3.41 -46.87
C GLN A 285 -26.57 3.37 -47.59
N SER A 286 -27.63 3.86 -46.94
CA SER A 286 -28.91 4.14 -47.62
C SER A 286 -28.85 5.52 -48.29
N GLY A 287 -28.21 5.59 -49.45
CA GLY A 287 -28.18 6.81 -50.27
C GLY A 287 -29.53 7.11 -50.90
N VAL A 288 -30.05 8.33 -50.69
CA VAL A 288 -31.15 8.93 -51.47
C VAL A 288 -30.60 10.16 -52.20
N GLN A 289 -31.17 10.46 -53.36
CA GLN A 289 -30.44 11.09 -54.45
C GLN A 289 -30.23 12.62 -54.35
N THR A 290 -29.18 13.03 -55.06
CA THR A 290 -28.76 14.38 -55.40
C THR A 290 -29.86 15.30 -55.96
N THR A 291 -29.82 16.57 -55.57
CA THR A 291 -29.84 17.68 -56.55
C THR A 291 -28.87 18.77 -56.11
N THR A 292 -27.85 19.04 -56.92
CA THR A 292 -26.86 20.11 -56.67
C THR A 292 -27.18 21.32 -57.54
N THR A 293 -27.52 22.45 -56.92
CA THR A 293 -27.52 23.77 -57.57
C THR A 293 -26.61 24.69 -56.77
N GLY A 294 -25.35 24.84 -57.22
CA GLY A 294 -24.35 25.63 -56.54
C GLY A 294 -24.12 27.00 -57.19
N ALA A 295 -23.66 27.95 -56.39
CA ALA A 295 -23.02 29.18 -56.86
C ALA A 295 -22.03 29.68 -55.79
N GLU A 296 -20.74 29.77 -56.17
CA GLU A 296 -19.75 30.79 -55.74
C GLU A 296 -19.36 30.85 -54.23
N SER A 297 -18.15 31.25 -53.81
CA SER A 297 -16.91 31.68 -54.50
C SER A 297 -15.65 31.18 -53.72
N ARG A 298 -14.43 31.64 -54.07
CA ARG A 298 -13.13 31.12 -53.55
C ARG A 298 -12.39 32.06 -52.57
N GLY A 299 -12.66 31.98 -51.25
CA GLY A 299 -11.79 32.38 -50.11
C GLY A 299 -11.06 33.75 -50.16
N PRO A 300 -9.98 33.98 -49.39
CA PRO A 300 -9.58 33.45 -48.05
C PRO A 300 -9.82 34.58 -46.98
N PRO A 301 -9.07 34.77 -45.86
CA PRO A 301 -8.20 33.92 -45.04
C PRO A 301 -8.68 33.85 -43.55
N SER A 302 -7.79 33.56 -42.60
CA SER A 302 -8.04 33.57 -41.14
C SER A 302 -7.53 34.83 -40.42
N ALA A 303 -8.31 35.41 -39.48
CA ALA A 303 -7.83 36.11 -38.27
C ALA A 303 -8.97 36.70 -37.39
N ALA A 304 -8.67 36.98 -36.11
CA ALA A 304 -9.44 37.77 -35.12
C ALA A 304 -10.80 37.18 -34.64
N SER A 305 -11.33 37.53 -33.45
CA SER A 305 -10.87 38.52 -32.45
C SER A 305 -10.92 37.99 -31.00
N GLN A 306 -10.25 38.70 -30.09
CA GLN A 306 -10.37 38.57 -28.62
C GLN A 306 -11.40 39.59 -28.05
N ASP A 307 -11.44 39.69 -26.71
CA ASP A 307 -12.07 40.71 -25.82
C ASP A 307 -13.49 40.48 -25.27
N ALA A 308 -13.89 41.02 -24.09
CA ALA A 308 -13.16 41.28 -22.82
C ALA A 308 -14.10 41.71 -21.64
N ARG A 309 -13.96 41.07 -20.47
CA ARG A 309 -14.22 41.61 -19.09
C ARG A 309 -15.64 42.09 -18.67
N VAL A 310 -15.72 42.48 -17.37
CA VAL A 310 -16.81 43.20 -16.63
C VAL A 310 -17.99 42.29 -16.21
N SER A 311 -18.48 42.22 -14.96
CA SER A 311 -18.07 42.62 -13.58
C SER A 311 -19.07 41.92 -12.58
N SER A 312 -19.03 41.93 -11.23
CA SER A 312 -18.23 42.48 -10.11
C SER A 312 -18.53 41.61 -8.85
N GLY A 313 -17.98 41.78 -7.63
CA GLY A 313 -16.93 42.68 -7.12
C GLY A 313 -17.13 43.07 -5.64
N ASN A 314 -16.28 42.55 -4.74
CA ASN A 314 -16.02 42.90 -3.32
C ASN A 314 -17.11 42.77 -2.23
N LEU A 315 -16.72 42.14 -1.10
CA LEU A 315 -16.38 42.86 0.14
C LEU A 315 -15.32 42.08 0.95
N ASN A 316 -14.73 42.71 1.97
CA ASN A 316 -13.45 42.30 2.58
C ASN A 316 -13.52 42.30 4.13
N ASP A 317 -12.42 41.86 4.76
CA ASP A 317 -11.95 42.09 6.15
C ASP A 317 -11.77 40.81 7.01
N GLY A 318 -10.65 40.61 7.71
CA GLY A 318 -9.38 41.36 7.68
C GLY A 318 -8.38 40.95 8.77
N GLN A 319 -7.07 41.23 8.56
CA GLN A 319 -5.93 41.05 9.52
C GLN A 319 -5.64 39.57 9.90
N GLY A 320 -4.44 39.09 10.21
CA GLY A 320 -3.03 39.56 10.27
C GLY A 320 -2.18 38.33 10.70
N SER A 321 -0.85 38.29 10.73
CA SER A 321 0.23 39.27 10.51
C SER A 321 1.53 38.54 10.10
N ASP A 322 2.60 39.28 9.82
CA ASP A 322 3.88 38.82 9.28
C ASP A 322 4.68 37.84 10.17
N ASN A 323 5.50 36.99 9.55
CA ASN A 323 6.95 37.11 9.72
C ASN A 323 7.77 36.35 8.65
N ALA A 324 8.76 37.02 8.04
CA ALA A 324 9.68 36.40 7.07
C ALA A 324 11.02 37.18 6.96
N GLU A 325 11.98 36.87 7.84
CA GLU A 325 13.40 37.24 7.67
C GLU A 325 14.11 36.06 6.96
N ARG A 326 14.78 36.17 5.80
CA ARG A 326 15.79 37.15 5.31
C ARG A 326 17.07 37.00 6.16
N GLU A 327 18.13 36.31 5.71
CA GLU A 327 19.27 36.81 4.89
C GLU A 327 20.38 35.71 4.92
N ARG A 328 21.49 35.65 4.12
CA ARG A 328 22.04 36.46 3.01
C ARG A 328 23.01 35.62 2.13
N THR A 329 23.04 35.96 0.85
CA THR A 329 24.12 35.90 -0.18
C THR A 329 25.59 35.61 0.20
N GLY A 330 26.36 34.98 -0.72
CA GLY A 330 27.83 35.20 -0.82
C GLY A 330 28.65 34.32 -1.81
N GLY A 331 29.06 34.88 -2.96
CA GLY A 331 30.11 34.35 -3.88
C GLY A 331 29.69 33.21 -4.83
N GLY A 332 30.08 33.14 -6.12
CA GLY A 332 30.88 34.06 -6.97
C GLY A 332 32.40 33.81 -6.90
N GLY A 333 33.13 33.54 -7.98
CA GLY A 333 32.76 33.43 -9.41
C GLY A 333 33.82 32.67 -10.24
N ALA A 334 33.71 32.68 -11.58
CA ALA A 334 34.54 31.89 -12.50
C ALA A 334 35.77 32.64 -13.04
N ASN A 335 36.75 31.91 -13.61
CA ASN A 335 37.21 32.19 -14.98
C ASN A 335 37.88 30.99 -15.69
N GLU A 336 38.19 31.16 -16.98
CA GLU A 336 38.74 30.20 -17.95
C GLU A 336 40.27 29.98 -17.85
N GLY A 337 40.80 28.94 -18.52
CA GLY A 337 42.24 28.83 -18.81
C GLY A 337 42.77 27.43 -19.18
N ALA A 338 43.13 27.23 -20.46
CA ALA A 338 44.07 26.20 -20.94
C ALA A 338 45.27 26.94 -21.59
N PRO A 339 46.49 26.37 -21.74
CA PRO A 339 46.71 25.32 -22.77
C PRO A 339 47.93 24.35 -22.60
N HIS A 340 47.94 23.30 -23.44
CA HIS A 340 49.08 22.67 -24.17
C HIS A 340 50.24 21.89 -23.50
N GLU A 341 50.84 21.02 -24.36
CA GLU A 341 52.11 20.27 -24.29
C GLU A 341 52.24 19.08 -23.29
N ALA A 342 52.93 17.96 -23.62
CA ALA A 342 53.41 17.40 -24.91
C ALA A 342 53.83 15.91 -24.77
N GLY A 343 53.79 15.13 -25.87
CA GLY A 343 54.43 13.80 -26.04
C GLY A 343 53.83 12.61 -25.25
N GLY A 344 53.85 11.36 -25.71
CA GLY A 344 54.27 10.79 -27.01
C GLY A 344 55.50 9.88 -26.94
N ASP A 345 55.30 8.55 -26.82
CA ASP A 345 55.85 7.50 -27.70
C ASP A 345 55.60 6.07 -27.17
N GLU A 346 55.80 5.06 -28.05
CA GLU A 346 55.46 3.65 -27.84
C GLU A 346 56.69 2.72 -27.66
N ALA A 347 56.62 1.81 -26.66
CA ALA A 347 57.28 0.49 -26.63
C ALA A 347 56.65 -0.29 -25.44
N ASN A 348 56.06 -1.49 -25.55
CA ASN A 348 56.43 -2.74 -26.22
C ASN A 348 57.58 -3.51 -25.55
N ASP A 349 57.46 -4.85 -25.58
CA ASP A 349 58.30 -5.88 -24.94
C ASP A 349 58.30 -5.88 -23.40
N GLY A 350 58.44 -7.02 -22.72
CA GLY A 350 58.45 -8.40 -23.20
C GLY A 350 58.71 -9.42 -22.07
N ILE A 351 57.93 -10.50 -22.01
CA ILE A 351 58.13 -11.61 -21.06
C ILE A 351 59.28 -12.51 -21.58
N PRO A 352 60.30 -12.80 -20.75
CA PRO A 352 60.69 -14.20 -20.52
C PRO A 352 61.10 -14.49 -19.03
N PRO A 353 61.41 -15.75 -18.64
CA PRO A 353 60.89 -16.27 -17.37
C PRO A 353 61.93 -16.85 -16.39
N SER A 354 61.45 -17.21 -15.18
CA SER A 354 61.87 -18.38 -14.38
C SER A 354 60.78 -18.73 -13.36
#